data_AF-A0A914PHX6-F1
#
_entry.id   AF-A0A914PHX6-F1
#
_cell.length_a   1.000
_cell.length_b   1.000
_cell.length_c   1.000
_cell.angle_alpha   90.00
_cell.angle_beta   90.00
_cell.angle_gamma   90.00
#
_symmetry.space_group_name_H-M   'P 1'
#
loop_
_entity.id
_entity.type
_entity.pdbx_description
1 polymer ?
#
loop_
_entity_poly.entity_id
_entity_poly.type
_entity_poly.pdbx_seq_one_letter_code
_entity_poly.pdbx_strand_id
1 'polypeptide(L)' 'MSISTNLSIETAQANFAFNLIRETGTFESTILSPSSISVALGMILLGAKNNTAKEIQDAIAKGYRPWRN' A
#
# COMPACT_ATOMS: atom_id res chain seq x y z
N MET A 1 -1.73 -16.83 -22.10
CA MET A 1 -1.70 -17.14 -20.65
C MET A 1 -0.76 -16.13 -20.01
N SER A 2 -1.28 -15.32 -19.10
CA SER A 2 -0.76 -14.02 -18.67
C SER A 2 0.52 -14.13 -17.82
N ILE A 3 1.64 -13.60 -18.32
CA ILE A 3 2.90 -13.41 -17.55
C ILE A 3 2.98 -11.95 -17.04
N SER A 4 2.03 -11.09 -17.42
CA SER A 4 2.08 -9.64 -17.21
C SER A 4 1.45 -9.16 -15.88
N THR A 5 0.79 -10.04 -15.12
CA THR A 5 0.04 -9.68 -13.90
C THR A 5 0.89 -9.70 -12.62
N ASN A 6 1.98 -10.47 -12.57
CA ASN A 6 2.84 -10.50 -11.38
C ASN A 6 3.68 -9.22 -11.24
N LEU A 7 4.22 -8.72 -12.36
CA LEU A 7 5.07 -7.53 -12.37
C LEU A 7 4.32 -6.28 -11.84
N SER A 8 3.02 -6.15 -12.11
CA SER A 8 2.21 -5.02 -11.64
C SER A 8 1.91 -5.10 -10.14
N ILE A 9 1.61 -6.29 -9.62
CA ILE A 9 1.35 -6.53 -8.19
C ILE A 9 2.63 -6.34 -7.37
N GLU A 10 3.75 -6.87 -7.85
CA GLU A 10 5.07 -6.71 -7.22
C GLU A 10 5.47 -5.23 -7.15
N THR A 11 5.27 -4.49 -8.24
CA THR A 11 5.55 -3.05 -8.29
C THR A 11 4.65 -2.26 -7.32
N ALA A 12 3.36 -2.62 -7.23
CA ALA A 12 2.44 -1.98 -6.30
C ALA A 12 2.84 -2.24 -4.83
N GLN A 13 3.18 -3.48 -4.48
CA GLN A 13 3.64 -3.83 -3.13
C GLN A 13 4.97 -3.18 -2.77
N ALA A 14 5.92 -3.11 -3.72
CA ALA A 14 7.18 -2.41 -3.52
C ALA A 14 6.97 -0.91 -3.26
N ASN A 15 6.10 -0.26 -4.05
CA ASN A 15 5.76 1.15 -3.83
C ASN A 15 5.07 1.36 -2.47
N PHE A 16 4.13 0.50 -2.10
CA PHE A 16 3.49 0.57 -0.79
C PHE A 16 4.52 0.44 0.35
N ALA A 17 5.43 -0.54 0.26
CA ALA A 17 6.51 -0.75 1.22
C ALA A 17 7.42 0.47 1.37
N PHE A 18 7.88 1.05 0.26
CA PHE A 18 8.76 2.21 0.30
C PHE A 18 8.08 3.43 0.90
N ASN A 19 6.81 3.68 0.58
CA ASN A 19 6.09 4.79 1.19
C ASN A 19 5.82 4.56 2.67
N LEU A 20 5.49 3.33 3.08
CA LEU A 20 5.34 3.00 4.49
C LEU A 20 6.61 3.32 5.28
N ILE A 21 7.78 2.88 4.79
CA ILE A 21 9.07 3.18 5.45
C ILE A 21 9.34 4.69 5.48
N ARG A 22 9.09 5.41 4.37
CA ARG A 22 9.30 6.87 4.31
C ARG A 22 8.43 7.62 5.34
N GLU A 23 7.17 7.21 5.50
CA GLU A 23 6.25 7.82 6.46
C GLU A 23 6.57 7.44 7.91
N THR A 24 7.19 6.29 8.17
CA THR A 24 7.56 5.93 9.54
C THR A 24 8.56 6.90 10.17
N GLY A 25 9.37 7.62 9.37
CA GLY A 25 10.17 8.75 9.84
C GLY A 25 11.15 8.44 10.96
N THR A 26 11.45 7.16 11.23
CA THR A 26 12.20 6.76 12.41
C THR A 26 13.71 6.79 12.14
N PHE A 27 14.47 7.50 12.98
CA PHE A 27 15.93 7.40 13.05
C PHE A 27 16.42 6.16 13.81
N GLU A 28 15.50 5.30 14.27
CA GLU A 28 15.76 4.05 14.97
C GLU A 28 15.52 2.83 14.08
N SER A 29 16.07 1.68 14.48
CA SER A 29 15.92 0.42 13.75
C SER A 29 14.47 -0.08 13.79
N THR A 30 13.74 0.13 12.69
CA THR A 30 12.33 -0.28 12.54
C THR A 30 12.21 -1.47 11.58
N ILE A 31 11.49 -2.51 12.01
CA ILE A 31 11.15 -3.68 11.19
C ILE A 31 9.65 -3.66 10.92
N LEU A 32 9.27 -3.68 9.64
CA LEU A 32 7.88 -3.62 9.19
C LEU A 32 7.62 -4.73 8.17
N SER A 33 6.38 -5.21 8.10
CA SER A 33 5.92 -6.13 7.05
C SER A 33 4.84 -5.49 6.18
N PRO A 34 5.22 -4.90 5.03
CA PRO A 34 4.30 -4.25 4.11
C PRO A 34 3.20 -5.18 3.56
N SER A 35 3.53 -6.45 3.34
CA SER A 35 2.57 -7.44 2.85
C SER A 35 1.51 -7.75 3.91
N SER A 36 1.90 -7.91 5.17
CA SER A 36 0.97 -8.14 6.28
C SER A 36 0.00 -6.96 6.46
N ILE A 37 0.50 -5.73 6.36
CA ILE A 37 -0.32 -4.52 6.50
C ILE A 37 -1.29 -4.40 5.31
N SER A 38 -0.84 -4.70 4.09
CA SER A 38 -1.70 -4.72 2.89
C SER A 38 -2.87 -5.70 3.04
N VAL A 39 -2.60 -6.90 3.58
CA VAL A 39 -3.65 -7.91 3.82
C VAL A 39 -4.64 -7.44 4.88
N ALA A 40 -4.15 -6.85 5.98
CA ALA A 40 -5.02 -6.29 7.01
C ALA A 40 -5.93 -5.18 6.45
N LEU A 41 -5.38 -4.25 5.67
CA LEU A 41 -6.14 -3.19 5.00
C LEU A 41 -7.13 -3.77 3.97
N GLY A 42 -6.75 -4.84 3.26
CA GLY A 42 -7.64 -5.56 2.35
C GLY A 42 -8.85 -6.18 3.07
N MET A 43 -8.66 -6.70 4.28
CA MET A 43 -9.78 -7.20 5.10
C MET A 43 -10.68 -6.05 5.58
N ILE A 44 -10.10 -4.92 5.98
CA ILE A 44 -10.87 -3.73 6.39
C ILE A 44 -11.67 -3.15 5.20
N LEU A 45 -11.09 -3.18 4.00
CA LEU A 45 -11.73 -2.71 2.78
C LEU A 45 -13.07 -3.42 2.52
N LEU A 46 -13.21 -4.69 2.88
CA LEU A 46 -14.46 -5.45 2.71
C LEU A 46 -15.63 -4.87 3.53
N GLY A 47 -15.34 -4.20 4.65
CA GLY A 47 -16.34 -3.51 5.48
C GLY A 47 -16.45 -2.01 5.19
N ALA A 48 -15.49 -1.44 4.47
CA ALA A 48 -15.46 0.00 4.19
C ALA A 48 -16.46 0.37 3.09
N LYS A 49 -16.96 1.62 3.13
CA LYS A 49 -17.88 2.16 2.13
C LYS A 49 -17.43 3.54 1.64
N ASN A 50 -17.93 3.94 0.47
CA ASN A 50 -17.74 5.27 -0.11
C ASN A 50 -16.26 5.69 -0.14
N ASN A 51 -15.96 6.88 0.39
CA ASN A 51 -14.62 7.46 0.36
C ASN A 51 -13.61 6.63 1.15
N THR A 52 -14.00 6.02 2.28
CA THR A 52 -13.10 5.18 3.09
C THR A 52 -12.60 3.98 2.30
N ALA A 53 -13.47 3.31 1.54
CA ALA A 53 -13.06 2.20 0.69
C ALA A 53 -12.08 2.66 -0.41
N LYS A 54 -12.33 3.83 -0.99
CA LYS A 54 -11.48 4.42 -2.04
C LYS A 54 -10.09 4.78 -1.49
N GLU A 55 -10.02 5.40 -0.32
CA GLU A 55 -8.75 5.77 0.34
C GLU A 55 -7.92 4.54 0.69
N ILE A 56 -8.55 3.47 1.19
CA ILE A 56 -7.85 2.21 1.49
C ILE A 56 -7.33 1.57 0.18
N GLN A 57 -8.13 1.55 -0.88
CA GLN A 57 -7.70 1.04 -2.18
C GLN A 57 -6.54 1.86 -2.74
N ASP A 58 -6.62 3.19 -2.68
CA ASP A 58 -5.55 4.07 -3.16
C ASP A 58 -4.27 3.90 -2.33
N ALA A 59 -4.38 3.70 -1.01
CA ALA A 59 -3.24 3.43 -0.14
C ALA A 59 -2.50 2.14 -0.55
N ILE A 60 -3.23 1.03 -0.75
CA ILE A 60 -2.65 -0.27 -1.11
C ILE A 60 -2.15 -0.28 -2.57
N ALA A 61 -2.91 0.28 -3.51
CA ALA A 61 -2.65 0.14 -4.93
C ALA A 61 -1.67 1.19 -5.48
N LYS A 62 -1.66 2.40 -4.91
CA LYS A 62 -0.88 3.52 -5.46
C LYS A 62 0.30 3.92 -4.59
N GLY A 63 0.44 3.40 -3.37
CA GLY A 63 1.51 3.80 -2.46
C GLY A 63 1.59 5.32 -2.39
N TYR A 64 0.61 5.94 -1.73
CA TYR A 64 0.52 7.37 -1.41
C TYR A 64 1.43 8.38 -2.17
N ARG A 65 0.83 9.17 -3.07
CA ARG A 65 1.37 10.45 -3.58
C ARG A 65 0.52 11.63 -3.06
N PRO A 66 0.96 12.38 -2.04
CA PRO A 66 0.38 13.69 -1.75
C PRO A 66 1.20 14.80 -2.43
N TRP A 67 0.51 15.55 -3.30
CA TRP A 67 0.91 16.83 -3.89
C TRP A 67 2.22 16.92 -4.69
N ARG A 68 2.07 17.02 -6.02
CA ARG A 68 2.86 17.93 -6.87
C ARG A 68 1.88 18.69 -7.77
N ASN A 69 1.95 20.03 -7.70
CA ASN A 69 1.57 20.91 -8.81
C ASN A 69 2.38 20.54 -10.05
#